data_AF-A0A351DPF6-F1
#
_entry.id   AF-A0A351DPF6-F1
#
_cell.length_a   1.000
_cell.length_b   1.000
_cell.length_c   1.000
_cell.angle_alpha   90.00
_cell.angle_beta   90.00
_cell.angle_gamma   90.00
#
_symmetry.space_group_name_H-M   'P 1'
#
loop_
_entity.id
_entity.type
_entity.pdbx_description
1 polymer ?
#
loop_
_entity_poly.entity_id
_entity_poly.type
_entity_poly.pdbx_seq_one_letter_code
_entity_poly.pdbx_strand_id
1 'polypeptide(L)'
;NDAAETLIVAGVSFMGETAKILSPEKRVYMPTLEATCSLDLGCPADKFAEFCDAHPDHTVVVYANTSAAVKARADWVVTSSIAVDVVEALADQGQSLIWAPDRYLGRYIQKRTGAEMLLWDSACVVHEEFRLNDLDALQSMYPNAGLLVHPESPEEMIDRADAVGSTSQLIEAAERLSNPSFIVATDRGIFYKMQQRVPG
;
A
#
# COMPACT_ATOMS: atom_id res chain seq x y z
N ASN A 1 25.15 -2.34 4.52
CA ASN A 1 25.00 -3.61 3.79
C ASN A 1 25.53 -4.75 4.63
N ASP A 2 24.69 -5.76 4.85
CA ASP A 2 25.04 -7.01 5.51
C ASP A 2 25.96 -7.86 4.59
N ALA A 3 26.91 -8.60 5.17
CA ALA A 3 27.90 -9.41 4.45
C ALA A 3 27.33 -10.69 3.84
N ALA A 4 26.09 -11.08 4.16
CA ALA A 4 25.45 -12.27 3.60
C ALA A 4 25.33 -12.18 2.07
N GLU A 5 25.82 -13.21 1.37
CA GLU A 5 25.74 -13.33 -0.09
C GLU A 5 24.39 -13.87 -0.57
N THR A 6 23.62 -14.47 0.34
CA THR A 6 22.31 -15.06 0.07
C THR A 6 21.23 -14.37 0.91
N LEU A 7 20.09 -14.07 0.28
CA LEU A 7 18.91 -13.49 0.92
C LEU A 7 17.70 -14.38 0.65
N ILE A 8 16.92 -14.67 1.69
CA ILE A 8 15.63 -15.36 1.57
C ILE A 8 14.53 -14.33 1.80
N VAL A 9 13.66 -14.15 0.81
CA VAL A 9 12.50 -13.26 0.90
C VAL A 9 11.25 -14.12 1.11
N ALA A 10 10.78 -14.15 2.35
CA ALA A 10 9.50 -14.75 2.72
C ALA A 10 8.37 -13.73 2.52
N GLY A 11 8.03 -13.46 1.26
CA GLY A 11 7.01 -12.51 0.83
C GLY A 11 6.48 -12.86 -0.55
N VAL A 12 5.91 -11.87 -1.24
CA VAL A 12 5.36 -12.02 -2.59
C VAL A 12 6.38 -11.66 -3.68
N SER A 13 6.09 -12.04 -4.93
CA SER A 13 6.97 -11.96 -6.11
C SER A 13 7.69 -10.62 -6.24
N PHE A 14 6.94 -9.52 -6.27
CA PHE A 14 7.51 -8.19 -6.44
C PHE A 14 8.47 -7.78 -5.32
N MET A 15 8.29 -8.32 -4.10
CA MET A 15 9.22 -8.05 -2.99
C MET A 15 10.55 -8.76 -3.21
N GLY A 16 10.51 -9.99 -3.72
CA GLY A 16 11.71 -10.73 -4.14
C GLY A 16 12.44 -10.03 -5.27
N GLU A 17 11.70 -9.56 -6.27
CA GLU A 17 12.25 -8.75 -7.37
C GLU A 17 12.89 -7.45 -6.88
N THR A 18 12.22 -6.73 -5.98
CA THR A 18 12.74 -5.49 -5.38
C THR A 18 14.03 -5.75 -4.60
N ALA A 19 14.06 -6.83 -3.82
CA ALA A 19 15.27 -7.24 -3.11
C ALA A 19 16.42 -7.57 -4.08
N LYS A 20 16.12 -8.18 -5.23
CA LYS A 20 17.12 -8.48 -6.27
C LYS A 20 17.59 -7.22 -7.00
N ILE A 21 16.72 -6.25 -7.26
CA ILE A 21 17.08 -4.94 -7.83
C ILE A 21 18.05 -4.20 -6.91
N LEU A 22 17.78 -4.20 -5.60
CA LEU A 22 18.59 -3.50 -4.59
C LEU A 22 19.86 -4.24 -4.17
N SER A 23 20.00 -5.51 -4.54
CA SER A 23 21.17 -6.35 -4.23
C SER A 23 21.50 -7.25 -5.42
N PRO A 24 21.91 -6.66 -6.56
CA PRO A 24 22.06 -7.38 -7.83
C PRO A 24 23.12 -8.48 -7.76
N GLU A 25 24.12 -8.34 -6.90
CA GLU A 25 25.17 -9.33 -6.66
C GLU A 25 24.73 -10.50 -5.79
N LYS A 26 23.71 -10.33 -4.95
CA LYS A 26 23.27 -11.36 -4.00
C LYS A 26 22.37 -12.40 -4.66
N ARG A 27 22.42 -13.62 -4.15
CA ARG A 27 21.47 -14.66 -4.53
C ARG A 27 20.18 -14.52 -3.71
N VAL A 28 19.08 -14.21 -4.37
CA VAL A 28 17.77 -14.04 -3.73
C VAL A 28 16.93 -15.29 -3.97
N TYR A 29 16.42 -15.89 -2.90
CA TYR A 29 15.49 -17.01 -2.96
C TYR A 29 14.13 -16.58 -2.42
N MET A 30 13.09 -17.13 -3.04
CA MET A 30 11.73 -17.11 -2.51
C MET A 30 11.29 -18.54 -2.26
N PRO A 31 10.57 -18.83 -1.16
CA PRO A 31 10.06 -20.17 -0.88
C PRO A 31 9.14 -20.71 -1.99
N THR A 32 8.36 -19.83 -2.62
CA THR A 32 7.58 -20.11 -3.82
C THR A 32 7.47 -18.84 -4.66
N LEU A 33 7.51 -18.99 -5.99
CA LEU A 33 7.28 -17.89 -6.94
C LEU A 33 5.78 -17.67 -7.21
N GLU A 34 4.93 -18.59 -6.76
CA GLU A 34 3.47 -18.49 -6.89
C GLU A 34 2.85 -17.54 -5.86
N ALA A 35 3.62 -17.07 -4.88
CA ALA A 35 3.18 -16.05 -3.94
C ALA A 35 3.13 -14.69 -4.64
N THR A 36 1.95 -14.29 -5.10
CA THR A 36 1.72 -13.06 -5.87
C THR A 36 0.84 -12.06 -5.12
N CYS A 37 0.67 -10.85 -5.67
CA CYS A 37 -0.19 -9.80 -5.14
C CYS A 37 -1.22 -9.38 -6.20
N SER A 38 -2.48 -9.16 -5.80
CA SER A 38 -3.53 -8.76 -6.74
C SER A 38 -3.26 -7.40 -7.39
N LEU A 39 -2.60 -6.49 -6.67
CA LEU A 39 -2.20 -5.18 -7.19
C LEU A 39 -1.17 -5.28 -8.32
N ASP A 40 -0.20 -6.17 -8.15
CA ASP A 40 0.82 -6.45 -9.16
C ASP A 40 0.19 -7.10 -10.40
N LEU A 41 -0.62 -8.14 -10.20
CA LEU A 41 -1.34 -8.82 -11.29
C LEU A 41 -2.33 -7.90 -12.02
N GLY A 42 -2.96 -6.97 -11.29
CA GLY A 42 -3.89 -5.98 -11.82
C GLY A 42 -3.22 -4.82 -12.56
N CYS A 43 -1.88 -4.79 -12.66
CA CYS A 43 -1.14 -3.79 -13.41
C CYS A 43 -0.14 -4.45 -14.40
N PRO A 44 -0.63 -5.08 -15.48
CA PRO A 44 0.25 -5.69 -16.49
C PRO A 44 1.16 -4.64 -17.14
N ALA A 45 2.45 -4.96 -17.27
CA ALA A 45 3.47 -4.00 -17.70
C ALA A 45 3.26 -3.45 -19.11
N ASP A 46 2.77 -4.27 -20.04
CA ASP A 46 2.43 -3.86 -21.40
C ASP A 46 1.28 -2.85 -21.42
N LYS A 47 0.23 -3.10 -20.64
CA LYS A 47 -0.92 -2.20 -20.52
C LYS A 47 -0.60 -0.93 -19.75
N PHE A 48 0.22 -1.03 -18.72
CA PHE A 48 0.70 0.15 -18.01
C PHE A 48 1.59 1.02 -18.89
N ALA A 49 2.46 0.42 -19.71
CA ALA A 49 3.27 1.16 -20.68
C ALA A 49 2.39 1.90 -21.71
N GLU A 50 1.37 1.25 -22.28
CA GLU A 50 0.39 1.89 -23.18
C GLU A 50 -0.30 3.10 -22.50
N PHE A 51 -0.64 2.98 -21.22
CA PHE A 51 -1.28 4.04 -20.44
C PHE A 51 -0.35 5.23 -20.17
N CYS A 52 0.91 4.97 -19.84
CA CYS A 52 1.93 6.01 -19.70
C CYS A 52 2.23 6.70 -21.04
N ASP A 53 2.31 5.94 -22.14
CA ASP A 53 2.61 6.47 -23.48
C ASP A 53 1.47 7.37 -24.00
N ALA A 54 0.23 7.13 -23.58
CA ALA A 54 -0.90 8.01 -23.87
C ALA A 54 -0.85 9.36 -23.11
N HIS A 55 0.01 9.48 -22.10
CA HIS A 55 0.12 10.65 -21.22
C HIS A 55 1.60 11.02 -20.98
N PRO A 56 2.36 11.35 -22.03
CA PRO A 56 3.82 11.50 -21.95
C PRO A 56 4.28 12.67 -21.07
N ASP A 57 3.42 13.64 -20.81
CA ASP A 57 3.72 14.81 -19.99
C ASP A 57 3.48 14.58 -18.48
N HIS A 58 3.08 13.38 -18.07
CA HIS A 58 2.84 13.05 -16.66
C HIS A 58 4.05 12.37 -16.02
N THR A 59 4.39 12.80 -14.80
CA THR A 59 5.36 12.08 -13.97
C THR A 59 4.72 10.81 -13.43
N VAL A 60 5.39 9.68 -13.61
CA VAL A 60 4.88 8.36 -13.27
C VAL A 60 5.32 7.96 -11.86
N VAL A 61 4.37 7.93 -10.93
CA VAL A 61 4.60 7.48 -9.54
C VAL A 61 3.92 6.12 -9.35
N VAL A 62 4.68 5.10 -9.00
CA VAL A 62 4.14 3.76 -8.75
C VAL A 62 4.37 3.33 -7.30
N TYR A 63 3.37 2.67 -6.75
CA TYR A 63 3.48 1.98 -5.48
C TYR A 63 4.38 0.75 -5.61
N ALA A 64 5.15 0.44 -4.56
CA ALA A 64 6.08 -0.66 -4.51
C ALA A 64 5.45 -2.03 -4.84
N ASN A 65 4.14 -2.17 -4.68
CA ASN A 65 3.35 -3.38 -4.95
C ASN A 65 3.07 -3.56 -6.45
N THR A 66 4.13 -3.54 -7.26
CA THR A 66 4.13 -3.64 -8.72
C THR A 66 5.34 -4.43 -9.19
N SER A 67 5.28 -5.08 -10.35
CA SER A 67 6.41 -5.83 -10.91
C SER A 67 7.64 -4.95 -11.19
N ALA A 68 8.81 -5.58 -11.30
CA ALA A 68 10.04 -4.92 -11.74
C ALA A 68 9.88 -4.22 -13.10
N ALA A 69 9.09 -4.79 -14.02
CA ALA A 69 8.85 -4.22 -15.34
C ALA A 69 8.03 -2.92 -15.25
N VAL A 70 7.00 -2.88 -14.40
CA VAL A 70 6.24 -1.64 -14.12
C VAL A 70 7.13 -0.59 -13.46
N LYS A 71 7.95 -1.00 -12.47
CA LYS A 71 8.91 -0.09 -11.83
C LYS A 71 9.90 0.53 -12.82
N ALA A 72 10.32 -0.22 -13.84
CA ALA A 72 11.22 0.29 -14.88
C ALA A 72 10.59 1.37 -15.77
N ARG A 73 9.24 1.45 -15.83
CA ARG A 73 8.52 2.52 -16.54
C ARG A 73 8.29 3.77 -15.69
N ALA A 74 8.49 3.68 -14.37
CA ALA A 74 8.17 4.72 -13.41
C ALA A 74 9.33 5.69 -13.15
N ASP A 75 8.99 6.95 -12.86
CA ASP A 75 9.94 7.96 -12.39
C ASP A 75 10.18 7.82 -10.89
N TRP A 76 9.13 7.46 -10.13
CA TRP A 76 9.18 7.28 -8.68
C TRP A 76 8.56 5.96 -8.26
N VAL A 77 9.22 5.27 -7.33
CA VAL A 77 8.66 4.12 -6.62
C VAL A 77 8.49 4.51 -5.15
N VAL A 78 7.26 4.42 -4.65
CA VAL A 78 6.93 4.81 -3.26
C VAL A 78 6.36 3.65 -2.47
N THR A 79 6.34 3.79 -1.14
CA THR A 79 5.57 2.92 -0.26
C THR A 79 4.42 3.71 0.36
N SER A 80 3.42 3.04 0.95
CA SER A 80 2.27 3.69 1.56
C SER A 80 2.65 4.68 2.68
N SER A 81 3.81 4.49 3.33
CA SER A 81 4.27 5.38 4.39
C SER A 81 4.83 6.72 3.90
N ILE A 82 5.25 6.83 2.63
CA ILE A 82 5.83 8.06 2.05
C ILE A 82 5.05 8.60 0.85
N ALA A 83 4.00 7.88 0.41
CA ALA A 83 3.30 8.21 -0.83
C ALA A 83 2.67 9.60 -0.80
N VAL A 84 2.08 10.00 0.35
CA VAL A 84 1.48 11.34 0.52
C VAL A 84 2.57 12.41 0.40
N ASP A 85 3.65 12.30 1.19
CA ASP A 85 4.71 13.30 1.23
C ASP A 85 5.40 13.48 -0.14
N VAL A 86 5.65 12.38 -0.85
CA VAL A 86 6.27 12.42 -2.20
C VAL A 86 5.32 13.07 -3.20
N VAL A 87 4.05 12.69 -3.20
CA VAL A 87 3.07 13.26 -4.15
C VAL A 87 2.81 14.74 -3.85
N GLU A 88 2.73 15.13 -2.58
CA GLU A 88 2.62 16.54 -2.18
C GLU A 88 3.80 17.35 -2.71
N ALA A 89 5.03 16.87 -2.52
CA ALA A 89 6.23 17.55 -3.00
C ALA A 89 6.29 17.68 -4.54
N LEU A 90 5.75 16.70 -5.29
CA LEU A 90 5.67 16.76 -6.75
C LEU A 90 4.55 17.69 -7.23
N ALA A 91 3.41 17.69 -6.54
CA ALA A 91 2.29 18.58 -6.82
C ALA A 91 2.65 20.05 -6.56
N ASP A 92 3.42 20.33 -5.49
CA ASP A 92 3.95 21.68 -5.20
C ASP A 92 4.90 22.20 -6.29
N GLN A 93 5.49 21.30 -7.08
CA GLN A 93 6.30 21.62 -8.26
C GLN A 93 5.46 21.80 -9.53
N GLY A 94 4.13 21.68 -9.44
CA GLY A 94 3.20 21.82 -10.55
C GLY A 94 3.18 20.63 -11.51
N GLN A 95 3.58 19.44 -11.06
CA GLN A 95 3.58 18.24 -11.92
C GLN A 95 2.21 17.57 -11.96
N SER A 96 1.75 17.21 -13.17
CA SER A 96 0.64 16.28 -13.38
C SER A 96 1.15 14.85 -13.23
N LEU A 97 0.43 13.99 -12.51
CA LEU A 97 0.95 12.69 -12.10
C LEU A 97 0.15 11.53 -12.65
N ILE A 98 0.82 10.42 -12.96
CA ILE A 98 0.20 9.09 -13.04
C ILE A 98 0.44 8.36 -11.73
N TRP A 99 -0.58 7.68 -11.23
CA TRP A 99 -0.50 6.82 -10.07
C TRP A 99 -0.94 5.40 -10.37
N ALA A 100 -0.14 4.42 -9.95
CA ALA A 100 -0.47 3.02 -10.05
C ALA A 100 0.05 2.20 -8.86
N PRO A 101 -0.50 1.01 -8.59
CA PRO A 101 -1.65 0.41 -9.26
C PRO A 101 -2.95 0.60 -8.47
N ASP A 102 -2.88 1.01 -7.20
CA ASP A 102 -4.02 1.01 -6.29
C ASP A 102 -4.81 2.33 -6.37
N ARG A 103 -6.05 2.26 -6.87
CA ARG A 103 -6.94 3.41 -7.02
C ARG A 103 -7.43 3.99 -5.69
N TYR A 104 -7.58 3.18 -4.64
CA TYR A 104 -8.06 3.64 -3.33
C TYR A 104 -6.97 4.43 -2.63
N LEU A 105 -5.74 3.90 -2.63
CA LEU A 105 -4.58 4.64 -2.15
C LEU A 105 -4.36 5.91 -2.98
N GLY A 106 -4.53 5.83 -4.31
CA GLY A 106 -4.48 6.99 -5.20
C GLY A 106 -5.48 8.09 -4.83
N ARG A 107 -6.76 7.73 -4.65
CA ARG A 107 -7.82 8.67 -4.20
C ARG A 107 -7.53 9.25 -2.82
N TYR A 108 -7.06 8.42 -1.89
CA TYR A 108 -6.66 8.87 -0.56
C TYR A 108 -5.55 9.94 -0.66
N ILE A 109 -4.54 9.72 -1.49
CA ILE A 109 -3.47 10.70 -1.72
C ILE A 109 -4.05 11.99 -2.33
N GLN A 110 -4.87 11.90 -3.37
CA GLN A 110 -5.51 13.08 -3.98
C GLN A 110 -6.30 13.90 -2.95
N LYS A 111 -7.05 13.25 -2.06
CA LYS A 111 -7.82 13.91 -0.99
C LYS A 111 -6.90 14.60 0.04
N ARG A 112 -5.73 14.04 0.29
CA ARG A 112 -4.76 14.57 1.27
C ARG A 112 -3.91 15.70 0.72
N THR A 113 -3.54 15.65 -0.56
CA THR A 113 -2.57 16.59 -1.17
C THR A 113 -3.24 17.59 -2.11
N GLY A 114 -4.44 17.29 -2.62
CA GLY A 114 -5.09 18.07 -3.69
C GLY A 114 -4.45 17.88 -5.07
N ALA A 115 -3.53 16.92 -5.22
CA ALA A 115 -2.80 16.70 -6.47
C ALA A 115 -3.72 16.24 -7.62
N GLU A 116 -3.45 16.76 -8.83
CA GLU A 116 -4.06 16.27 -10.07
C GLU A 116 -3.35 14.98 -10.51
N MET A 117 -4.07 13.85 -10.46
CA MET A 117 -3.51 12.53 -10.70
C MET A 117 -4.42 11.70 -11.61
N LEU A 118 -3.84 11.05 -12.61
CA LEU A 118 -4.44 9.98 -13.39
C LEU A 118 -4.20 8.64 -12.68
N LEU A 119 -5.27 7.99 -12.25
CA LEU A 119 -5.20 6.75 -11.47
C LEU A 119 -5.36 5.52 -12.37
N TRP A 120 -4.47 4.55 -12.21
CA TRP A 120 -4.66 3.19 -12.71
C TRP A 120 -5.79 2.49 -11.93
N ASP A 121 -6.70 1.82 -12.64
CA ASP A 121 -7.88 1.20 -12.04
C ASP A 121 -7.62 -0.26 -11.62
N SER A 122 -6.88 -0.42 -10.53
CA SER A 122 -6.73 -1.70 -9.82
C SER A 122 -6.87 -1.48 -8.32
N ALA A 123 -7.09 -2.57 -7.58
CA ALA A 123 -7.32 -2.55 -6.13
C ALA A 123 -6.80 -3.82 -5.45
N CYS A 124 -6.50 -3.70 -4.16
CA CYS A 124 -6.14 -4.84 -3.34
C CYS A 124 -7.40 -5.65 -2.98
N VAL A 125 -7.46 -6.92 -3.39
CA VAL A 125 -8.64 -7.77 -3.12
C VAL A 125 -8.87 -7.98 -1.62
N VAL A 126 -7.80 -8.01 -0.82
CA VAL A 126 -7.88 -8.16 0.64
C VAL A 126 -8.59 -6.97 1.28
N HIS A 127 -8.31 -5.76 0.79
CA HIS A 127 -8.90 -4.54 1.34
C HIS A 127 -10.23 -4.16 0.70
N GLU A 128 -10.51 -4.63 -0.52
CA GLU A 128 -11.83 -4.50 -1.17
C GLU A 128 -12.89 -5.42 -0.54
N GLU A 129 -12.49 -6.59 -0.01
CA GLU A 129 -13.40 -7.55 0.62
C GLU A 129 -14.05 -7.05 1.91
N PHE A 130 -13.55 -5.98 2.54
CA PHE A 130 -14.15 -5.42 3.73
C PHE A 130 -15.48 -4.72 3.40
N ARG A 131 -16.59 -5.38 3.75
CA ARG A 131 -17.94 -4.83 3.53
C ARG A 131 -18.34 -3.92 4.69
N LEU A 132 -18.93 -2.77 4.36
CA LEU A 132 -19.46 -1.84 5.36
C LEU A 132 -20.46 -2.47 6.33
N ASN A 133 -21.30 -3.38 5.86
CA ASN A 133 -22.28 -4.05 6.71
C ASN A 133 -21.62 -4.86 7.83
N ASP A 134 -20.43 -5.42 7.58
CA ASP A 134 -19.66 -6.15 8.58
C ASP A 134 -19.03 -5.17 9.60
N LEU A 135 -18.64 -3.97 9.15
CA LEU A 135 -18.15 -2.91 10.03
C LEU A 135 -19.26 -2.38 10.96
N ASP A 136 -20.46 -2.12 10.44
CA ASP A 136 -21.60 -1.65 11.24
C ASP A 136 -21.96 -2.64 12.36
N ALA A 137 -21.94 -3.94 12.05
CA ALA A 137 -22.15 -4.99 13.02
C ALA A 137 -21.04 -5.02 14.10
N LEU A 138 -19.78 -4.90 13.69
CA LEU A 138 -18.65 -4.87 14.61
C LEU A 138 -18.65 -3.64 15.52
N GLN A 139 -18.92 -2.45 14.99
CA GLN A 139 -19.02 -1.22 15.77
C GLN A 139 -20.21 -1.26 16.74
N SER A 140 -21.31 -1.92 16.37
CA SER A 140 -22.44 -2.16 17.27
C SER A 140 -22.09 -3.10 18.43
N MET A 141 -21.27 -4.13 18.17
CA MET A 141 -20.81 -5.08 19.18
C MET A 141 -19.72 -4.50 20.09
N TYR A 142 -18.86 -3.65 19.55
CA TYR A 142 -17.71 -3.05 20.23
C TYR A 142 -17.74 -1.52 20.13
N PRO A 143 -18.69 -0.84 20.81
CA PRO A 143 -18.92 0.60 20.63
C PRO A 143 -17.78 1.50 21.11
N ASN A 144 -16.86 0.97 21.93
CA ASN A 144 -15.69 1.69 22.43
C ASN A 144 -14.41 1.33 21.65
N ALA A 145 -14.48 0.43 20.66
CA ALA A 145 -13.30 0.05 19.88
C ALA A 145 -12.89 1.17 18.93
N GLY A 146 -11.59 1.44 18.85
CA GLY A 146 -11.06 2.33 17.81
C GLY A 146 -10.98 1.61 16.47
N LEU A 147 -11.23 2.30 15.36
CA LEU A 147 -11.15 1.78 14.01
C LEU A 147 -9.83 2.17 13.34
N LEU A 148 -9.00 1.18 13.03
CA LEU A 148 -7.71 1.33 12.35
C LEU A 148 -7.80 0.77 10.93
N VAL A 149 -7.54 1.59 9.91
CA VAL A 149 -7.81 1.24 8.51
C VAL A 149 -6.59 1.46 7.63
N HIS A 150 -6.29 0.50 6.76
CA HIS A 150 -5.26 0.68 5.74
C HIS A 150 -5.78 1.58 4.60
N PRO A 151 -4.99 2.51 4.03
CA PRO A 151 -5.45 3.43 2.98
C PRO A 151 -5.80 2.75 1.64
N GLU A 152 -5.57 1.46 1.49
CA GLU A 152 -6.06 0.63 0.36
C GLU A 152 -7.55 0.25 0.51
N SER A 153 -8.18 0.60 1.64
CA SER A 153 -9.58 0.29 1.90
C SER A 153 -10.54 1.26 1.19
N PRO A 154 -11.82 0.86 0.99
CA PRO A 154 -12.85 1.75 0.46
C PRO A 154 -12.98 3.06 1.26
N GLU A 155 -13.33 4.15 0.56
CA GLU A 155 -13.43 5.49 1.14
C GLU A 155 -14.39 5.55 2.34
N GLU A 156 -15.50 4.83 2.27
CA GLU A 156 -16.50 4.78 3.33
C GLU A 156 -15.96 4.19 4.65
N MET A 157 -14.91 3.35 4.59
CA MET A 157 -14.20 2.88 5.78
C MET A 157 -13.14 3.87 6.24
N ILE A 158 -12.41 4.49 5.31
CA ILE A 158 -11.40 5.52 5.60
C ILE A 158 -12.06 6.69 6.36
N ASP A 159 -13.25 7.12 5.93
CA ASP A 159 -13.96 8.26 6.53
C ASP A 159 -14.45 8.00 7.97
N ARG A 160 -14.55 6.73 8.37
CA ARG A 160 -14.98 6.32 9.72
C ARG A 160 -13.81 5.98 10.65
N ALA A 161 -12.58 5.97 10.14
CA ALA A 161 -11.42 5.49 10.86
C ALA A 161 -10.90 6.50 11.88
N ASP A 162 -10.53 6.02 13.07
CA ASP A 162 -9.80 6.79 14.08
C ASP A 162 -8.32 6.99 13.68
N ALA A 163 -7.78 6.07 12.90
CA ALA A 163 -6.47 6.23 12.26
C ALA A 163 -6.39 5.49 10.91
N VAL A 164 -5.73 6.14 9.95
CA VAL A 164 -5.48 5.60 8.60
C VAL A 164 -3.98 5.60 8.34
N GLY A 165 -3.42 4.47 7.90
CA GLY A 165 -1.99 4.40 7.62
C GLY A 165 -1.49 3.02 7.19
N SER A 166 -0.20 2.96 6.87
CA SER A 166 0.52 1.71 6.62
C SER A 166 0.51 0.79 7.86
N THR A 167 0.82 -0.49 7.66
CA THR A 167 0.91 -1.48 8.76
C THR A 167 1.69 -0.97 9.99
N SER A 168 2.85 -0.33 9.79
CA SER A 168 3.64 0.22 10.90
C SER A 168 2.95 1.40 11.59
N GLN A 169 2.36 2.30 10.81
CA GLN A 169 1.62 3.47 11.33
C GLN A 169 0.37 3.06 12.09
N LEU A 170 -0.32 1.98 11.68
CA LEU A 170 -1.46 1.44 12.43
C LEU A 170 -1.04 0.85 13.78
N ILE A 171 0.12 0.17 13.84
CA ILE A 171 0.67 -0.33 15.10
C ILE A 171 1.01 0.83 16.04
N GLU A 172 1.65 1.89 15.54
CA GLU A 172 1.93 3.11 16.31
C GLU A 172 0.65 3.83 16.76
N ALA A 173 -0.39 3.82 15.92
CA ALA A 173 -1.70 4.35 16.29
C ALA A 173 -2.34 3.56 17.44
N ALA A 174 -2.24 2.23 17.42
CA ALA A 174 -2.73 1.38 18.50
C ALA A 174 -2.00 1.61 19.84
N GLU A 175 -0.71 1.97 19.80
CA GLU A 175 0.05 2.37 21.00
C GLU A 175 -0.37 3.75 21.54
N ARG A 176 -0.76 4.67 20.65
CA ARG A 176 -1.06 6.07 20.98
C ARG A 176 -2.51 6.30 21.42
N LEU A 177 -3.46 5.58 20.81
CA LEU A 177 -4.89 5.76 21.07
C LEU A 177 -5.28 5.08 22.39
N SER A 178 -6.20 5.69 23.13
CA SER A 178 -6.60 5.20 24.47
C SER A 178 -7.82 4.27 24.45
N ASN A 179 -8.22 3.78 23.27
CA ASN A 179 -9.35 2.87 23.13
C ASN A 179 -9.03 1.51 23.81
N PRO A 180 -9.99 0.88 24.49
CA PRO A 180 -9.79 -0.40 25.17
C PRO A 180 -9.68 -1.61 24.22
N SER A 181 -10.01 -1.42 22.94
CA SER A 181 -9.93 -2.44 21.89
C SER A 181 -9.87 -1.76 20.53
N PHE A 182 -9.46 -2.50 19.50
CA PHE A 182 -9.38 -1.97 18.13
C PHE A 182 -10.01 -2.94 17.13
N ILE A 183 -10.79 -2.39 16.20
CA ILE A 183 -11.18 -3.04 14.94
C ILE A 183 -10.10 -2.67 13.92
N VAL A 184 -9.44 -3.67 13.35
CA VAL A 184 -8.33 -3.44 12.41
C VAL A 184 -8.70 -3.97 11.03
N ALA A 185 -8.90 -3.05 10.08
CA ALA A 185 -9.22 -3.34 8.69
C ALA A 185 -7.94 -3.36 7.83
N THR A 186 -7.20 -4.46 7.92
CA THR A 186 -6.02 -4.76 7.09
C THR A 186 -5.74 -6.26 7.10
N ASP A 187 -4.64 -6.70 6.48
CA ASP A 187 -4.21 -8.10 6.48
C ASP A 187 -4.04 -8.67 7.90
N ARG A 188 -4.46 -9.93 8.10
CA ARG A 188 -4.45 -10.62 9.41
C ARG A 188 -3.04 -10.79 9.99
N GLY A 189 -1.99 -10.74 9.17
CA GLY A 189 -0.60 -10.86 9.63
C GLY A 189 -0.17 -9.75 10.60
N ILE A 190 -0.87 -8.61 10.62
CA ILE A 190 -0.58 -7.51 11.54
C ILE A 190 -0.81 -7.88 13.00
N PHE A 191 -1.78 -8.76 13.29
CA PHE A 191 -2.24 -9.02 14.67
C PHE A 191 -1.14 -9.59 15.56
N TYR A 192 -0.27 -10.45 15.02
CA TYR A 192 0.85 -11.00 15.79
C TYR A 192 1.81 -9.90 16.25
N LYS A 193 2.17 -8.97 15.36
CA LYS A 193 3.06 -7.84 15.71
C LYS A 193 2.37 -6.83 16.61
N MET A 194 1.08 -6.57 16.39
CA MET A 194 0.27 -5.72 17.27
C MET A 194 0.23 -6.26 18.69
N GLN A 195 -0.05 -7.55 18.89
CA GLN A 195 -0.07 -8.17 20.22
C GLN A 195 1.29 -8.14 20.93
N GLN A 196 2.40 -8.15 20.19
CA GLN A 196 3.73 -8.00 20.78
C GLN A 196 3.99 -6.58 21.31
N ARG A 197 3.47 -5.56 20.62
CA ARG A 197 3.70 -4.14 20.97
C ARG A 197 2.63 -3.57 21.89
N VAL A 198 1.39 -4.05 21.77
CA VAL A 198 0.21 -3.67 22.55
C VAL A 198 -0.47 -4.94 23.07
N PRO A 199 0.05 -5.55 24.16
CA PRO A 199 -0.43 -6.83 24.67
C PRO A 199 -1.71 -6.75 25.52
N GLY A 200 -2.22 -5.54 25.78
CA GLY A 200 -3.34 -5.25 26.70
C GLY A 200 -4.62 -4.90 25.98
#